data_AF-A0A971CU03-F1
#
_entry.id   AF-A0A971CU03-F1
#
_cell.length_a   1.000
_cell.length_b   1.000
_cell.length_c   1.000
_cell.angle_alpha   90.00
_cell.angle_beta   90.00
_cell.angle_gamma   90.00
#
_symmetry.space_group_name_H-M   'P 1'
#
loop_
_entity.id
_entity.type
_entity.pdbx_description
1 polymer ?
#
loop_
_entity_poly.entity_id
_entity_poly.type
_entity_poly.pdbx_seq_one_letter_code
_entity_poly.pdbx_strand_id
1 'polypeptide(L)'
;MRSKPLTAFALVLVIAVAITVILLSAAETPGLYGWARGAALVGYLFAVLSIISSAYVRPLVRRYRQPFVRLHHWVSLSALLLLTLHPVLLVIVMGSPQVLTAAYTSGEFFRYGGSPALVAFMLAAAAALARARWNKTWRYIHWLNYLALVLGTIHAILAGTSAAVLPGMTWVFALAGVAGVIVYPVRRLRERVSRG
;
A
#
# COMPACT_ATOMS: atom_id res chain seq x y z
N MET A 1 -9.00 2.99 -28.26
CA MET A 1 -8.40 4.26 -27.78
C MET A 1 -7.39 3.97 -26.66
N ARG A 2 -6.15 4.47 -26.74
CA ARG A 2 -5.18 4.32 -25.64
C ARG A 2 -5.44 5.38 -24.58
N SER A 3 -5.94 4.98 -23.41
CA SER A 3 -6.07 5.87 -22.25
C SER A 3 -4.72 6.49 -21.86
N LYS A 4 -4.71 7.80 -21.57
CA LYS A 4 -3.56 8.48 -20.95
C LYS A 4 -3.31 7.85 -19.58
N PRO A 5 -2.06 7.65 -19.14
CA PRO A 5 -1.76 6.99 -17.87
C PRO A 5 -2.40 7.69 -16.67
N LEU A 6 -2.48 9.02 -16.71
CA LEU A 6 -3.17 9.81 -15.69
C LEU A 6 -4.68 9.49 -15.64
N THR A 7 -5.33 9.32 -16.79
CA THR A 7 -6.74 8.93 -16.85
C THR A 7 -6.96 7.52 -16.30
N ALA A 8 -6.05 6.58 -16.60
CA ALA A 8 -6.13 5.22 -16.05
C ALA A 8 -5.95 5.23 -14.52
N PHE A 9 -4.98 5.99 -14.02
CA PHE A 9 -4.78 6.18 -12.59
C PHE A 9 -5.99 6.83 -11.92
N ALA A 10 -6.51 7.93 -12.48
CA ALA A 10 -7.68 8.65 -11.96
C ALA A 10 -8.92 7.75 -11.92
N LEU A 11 -9.14 6.93 -12.95
CA LEU A 11 -10.23 5.95 -12.97
C LEU A 11 -10.08 4.92 -11.84
N VAL A 12 -8.88 4.35 -11.67
CA VAL A 12 -8.62 3.41 -10.57
C VAL A 12 -8.82 4.07 -9.21
N LEU A 13 -8.39 5.32 -9.04
CA LEU A 13 -8.61 6.08 -7.81
C LEU A 13 -10.10 6.31 -7.53
N VAL A 14 -10.86 6.77 -8.53
CA VAL A 14 -12.30 7.01 -8.39
C VAL A 14 -13.03 5.72 -8.04
N ILE A 15 -12.72 4.61 -8.71
CA ILE A 15 -13.32 3.30 -8.41
C ILE A 15 -12.96 2.86 -6.99
N ALA A 16 -11.70 2.98 -6.59
CA ALA A 16 -11.25 2.61 -5.25
C ALA A 16 -11.95 3.43 -4.16
N VAL A 17 -12.08 4.74 -4.37
CA VAL A 17 -12.79 5.65 -3.45
C VAL A 17 -14.28 5.31 -3.41
N ALA A 18 -14.93 5.12 -4.55
CA ALA A 18 -16.35 4.78 -4.61
C ALA A 18 -16.67 3.46 -3.88
N ILE A 19 -15.89 2.41 -4.14
CA ILE A 19 -16.01 1.13 -3.44
C ILE A 19 -15.80 1.33 -1.93
N THR A 20 -14.78 2.10 -1.56
CA THR A 20 -14.48 2.37 -0.14
C THR A 20 -15.63 3.11 0.55
N VAL A 21 -16.22 4.12 -0.09
CA VAL A 21 -17.39 4.84 0.44
C VAL A 21 -18.56 3.87 0.63
N ILE A 22 -18.87 3.03 -0.36
CA ILE A 22 -19.94 2.03 -0.25
C ILE A 22 -19.69 1.09 0.93
N LEU A 23 -18.47 0.56 1.07
CA LEU A 23 -18.11 -0.36 2.15
C LEU A 23 -18.21 0.31 3.53
N LEU A 24 -17.77 1.56 3.66
CA LEU A 24 -17.81 2.29 4.94
C LEU A 24 -19.22 2.74 5.33
N SER A 25 -20.05 3.09 4.33
CA SER A 25 -21.47 3.36 4.53
C SER A 25 -22.22 2.11 4.99
N ALA A 26 -21.96 0.96 4.36
CA ALA A 26 -22.54 -0.32 4.77
C ALA A 26 -22.08 -0.75 6.18
N ALA A 27 -20.86 -0.36 6.59
CA ALA A 27 -20.34 -0.59 7.92
C ALA A 27 -20.72 0.48 8.95
N GLU A 28 -21.63 1.40 8.60
CA GLU A 28 -22.10 2.50 9.47
C GLU A 28 -20.97 3.29 10.13
N THR A 29 -19.92 3.62 9.35
CA THR A 29 -18.76 4.37 9.87
C THR A 29 -18.65 5.77 9.29
N PRO A 30 -19.50 6.72 9.74
CA PRO A 30 -19.50 8.07 9.24
C PRO A 30 -18.36 8.92 9.84
N GLY A 31 -18.23 10.15 9.32
CA GLY A 31 -17.38 11.18 9.90
C GLY A 31 -15.89 10.94 9.73
N LEU A 32 -15.09 11.59 10.58
CA LEU A 32 -13.63 11.60 10.47
C LEU A 32 -13.01 10.21 10.66
N TYR A 33 -13.64 9.34 11.46
CA TYR A 33 -13.22 7.95 11.61
C TYR A 33 -13.38 7.16 10.30
N GLY A 34 -14.49 7.38 9.58
CA GLY A 34 -14.69 6.85 8.22
C GLY A 34 -13.59 7.31 7.26
N TRP A 35 -13.24 8.59 7.26
CA TRP A 35 -12.13 9.11 6.45
C TRP A 35 -10.78 8.48 6.78
N ALA A 36 -10.49 8.28 8.07
CA ALA A 36 -9.28 7.58 8.51
C ALA A 36 -9.24 6.16 7.94
N ARG A 37 -10.33 5.41 8.05
CA ARG A 37 -10.44 4.04 7.50
C ARG A 37 -10.37 4.03 5.98
N GLY A 38 -11.00 4.99 5.31
CA GLY A 38 -10.96 5.10 3.86
C GLY A 38 -9.56 5.36 3.34
N ALA A 39 -8.80 6.21 4.03
CA ALA A 39 -7.39 6.44 3.74
C ALA A 39 -6.56 5.14 3.89
N ALA A 40 -6.81 4.33 4.93
CA ALA A 40 -6.14 3.04 5.08
C ALA A 40 -6.46 2.08 3.93
N LEU A 41 -7.73 1.94 3.55
CA LEU A 41 -8.16 0.97 2.53
C LEU A 41 -7.61 1.33 1.14
N VAL A 42 -7.78 2.59 0.71
CA VAL A 42 -7.27 3.05 -0.59
C VAL A 42 -5.75 3.10 -0.58
N GLY A 43 -5.14 3.54 0.53
CA GLY A 43 -3.69 3.57 0.70
C GLY A 43 -3.06 2.17 0.62
N TYR A 44 -3.66 1.18 1.29
CA TYR A 44 -3.23 -0.21 1.24
C TYR A 44 -3.33 -0.80 -0.18
N LEU A 45 -4.46 -0.59 -0.86
CA LEU A 45 -4.63 -1.01 -2.26
C LEU A 45 -3.53 -0.43 -3.15
N PHE A 46 -3.23 0.86 -3.01
CA PHE A 46 -2.19 1.51 -3.80
C PHE A 46 -0.79 1.04 -3.43
N ALA A 47 -0.52 0.69 -2.17
CA ALA A 47 0.74 0.06 -1.79
C ALA A 47 0.92 -1.30 -2.49
N VAL A 48 -0.11 -2.13 -2.52
CA VAL A 48 -0.11 -3.41 -3.26
C VAL A 48 0.11 -3.18 -4.75
N LEU A 49 -0.66 -2.28 -5.38
CA LEU A 49 -0.51 -1.98 -6.81
C LEU A 49 0.87 -1.42 -7.15
N SER A 50 1.43 -0.58 -6.27
CA SER A 50 2.78 -0.04 -6.39
C SER A 50 3.82 -1.16 -6.41
N ILE A 51 3.74 -2.11 -5.48
CA ILE A 51 4.67 -3.25 -5.40
C ILE A 51 4.51 -4.16 -6.61
N ILE A 52 3.27 -4.56 -6.96
CA ILE A 52 2.99 -5.41 -8.12
C ILE A 52 3.50 -4.75 -9.41
N SER A 53 3.35 -3.43 -9.56
CA SER A 53 3.79 -2.71 -10.77
C SER A 53 5.28 -2.92 -11.09
N SER A 54 6.12 -3.14 -10.07
CA SER A 54 7.56 -3.41 -10.21
C SER A 54 7.87 -4.73 -10.94
N ALA A 55 6.93 -5.68 -10.93
CA ALA A 55 7.03 -6.88 -11.76
C ALA A 55 6.67 -6.57 -13.23
N TYR A 56 5.84 -5.57 -13.51
CA TYR A 56 5.29 -5.29 -14.85
C TYR A 56 5.95 -4.10 -15.56
N VAL A 57 7.22 -3.80 -15.28
CA VAL A 57 7.94 -2.66 -15.87
C VAL A 57 7.82 -2.62 -17.39
N ARG A 58 8.19 -3.71 -18.09
CA ARG A 58 8.17 -3.73 -19.58
C ARG A 58 6.76 -3.57 -20.16
N PRO A 59 5.73 -4.33 -19.73
CA PRO A 59 4.36 -4.12 -20.20
C PRO A 59 3.84 -2.70 -19.96
N LEU A 60 4.07 -2.13 -18.76
CA LEU A 60 3.57 -0.81 -18.40
C LEU A 60 4.20 0.29 -19.27
N VAL A 61 5.52 0.25 -19.44
CA VAL A 61 6.25 1.19 -20.31
C VAL A 61 5.79 1.07 -21.75
N ARG A 62 5.61 -0.16 -22.26
CA ARG A 62 5.11 -0.39 -23.64
C ARG A 62 3.68 0.13 -23.83
N ARG A 63 2.81 -0.09 -22.86
CA ARG A 63 1.39 0.28 -22.93
C ARG A 63 1.16 1.78 -22.83
N TYR A 64 1.91 2.47 -21.96
CA TYR A 64 1.70 3.89 -21.67
C TYR A 64 2.75 4.83 -22.28
N ARG A 65 3.84 4.29 -22.85
CA ARG A 65 4.93 5.07 -23.49
C ARG A 65 5.48 6.16 -22.57
N GLN A 66 5.59 5.86 -21.28
CA GLN A 66 6.12 6.75 -20.24
C GLN A 66 7.17 6.01 -19.42
N PRO A 67 8.14 6.71 -18.81
CA PRO A 67 9.09 6.10 -17.89
C PRO A 67 8.37 5.42 -16.72
N PHE A 68 8.81 4.20 -16.37
CA PHE A 68 8.20 3.43 -15.28
C PHE A 68 8.16 4.21 -13.97
N VAL A 69 9.23 4.95 -13.63
CA VAL A 69 9.30 5.78 -12.42
C VAL A 69 8.13 6.77 -12.35
N ARG A 70 7.75 7.39 -13.47
CA ARG A 70 6.61 8.31 -13.51
C ARG A 70 5.30 7.58 -13.20
N LEU A 71 5.08 6.41 -13.81
CA LEU A 71 3.88 5.59 -13.59
C LEU A 71 3.80 5.09 -12.15
N HIS A 72 4.93 4.62 -11.62
CA HIS A 72 5.07 4.12 -10.26
C HIS A 72 4.81 5.22 -9.23
N HIS A 73 5.37 6.42 -9.42
CA HIS A 73 5.21 7.53 -8.47
C HIS A 73 3.76 7.97 -8.26
N TRP A 74 2.90 7.98 -9.30
CA TRP A 74 1.48 8.30 -9.10
C TRP A 74 0.84 7.36 -8.07
N VAL A 75 1.10 6.06 -8.20
CA VAL A 75 0.52 5.04 -7.32
C VAL A 75 1.21 5.05 -5.96
N SER A 76 2.55 5.11 -5.93
CA SER A 76 3.33 5.01 -4.69
C SER A 76 3.20 6.24 -3.80
N LEU A 77 3.15 7.45 -4.38
CA LEU A 77 2.96 8.68 -3.61
C LEU A 77 1.55 8.76 -3.04
N SER A 78 0.53 8.34 -3.80
CA SER A 78 -0.83 8.26 -3.27
C SER A 78 -0.96 7.22 -2.15
N ALA A 79 -0.30 6.05 -2.28
CA ALA A 79 -0.22 5.08 -1.19
C ALA A 79 0.41 5.71 0.07
N LEU A 80 1.58 6.33 -0.07
CA LEU A 80 2.31 6.93 1.05
C LEU A 80 1.51 8.05 1.72
N LEU A 81 0.90 8.94 0.92
CA LEU A 81 0.06 10.03 1.41
C LEU A 81 -1.13 9.50 2.22
N LEU A 82 -1.87 8.54 1.68
CA LEU A 82 -3.07 8.00 2.33
C LEU A 82 -2.73 7.15 3.57
N LEU A 83 -1.67 6.34 3.50
CA LEU A 83 -1.19 5.57 4.67
C LEU A 83 -0.61 6.47 5.77
N THR A 84 -0.14 7.67 5.43
CA THR A 84 0.26 8.68 6.42
C THR A 84 -0.96 9.41 6.99
N LEU A 85 -1.91 9.75 6.12
CA LEU A 85 -3.13 10.44 6.53
C LEU A 85 -3.97 9.59 7.46
N HIS A 86 -4.04 8.27 7.24
CA HIS A 86 -4.79 7.33 8.08
C HIS A 86 -4.49 7.49 9.59
N PRO A 87 -3.26 7.27 10.09
CA PRO A 87 -2.98 7.40 11.50
C PRO A 87 -3.00 8.85 11.99
N VAL A 88 -2.71 9.85 11.13
CA VAL A 88 -2.87 11.27 11.50
C VAL A 88 -4.34 11.58 11.83
N LEU A 89 -5.27 11.11 11.00
CA LEU A 89 -6.70 11.25 11.26
C LEU A 89 -7.11 10.46 12.51
N LEU A 90 -6.54 9.26 12.74
CA LEU A 90 -6.81 8.51 13.98
C LEU A 90 -6.29 9.24 15.23
N VAL A 91 -5.15 9.92 15.18
CA VAL A 91 -4.67 10.73 16.32
C VAL A 91 -5.68 11.81 16.66
N ILE A 92 -6.26 12.47 15.65
CA ILE A 92 -7.29 13.50 15.85
C ILE A 92 -8.57 12.89 16.42
N VAL A 93 -9.05 11.77 15.85
CA VAL A 93 -10.28 11.09 16.29
C VAL A 93 -10.16 10.53 17.71
N MET A 94 -9.02 9.92 18.02
CA MET A 94 -8.77 9.25 19.30
C MET A 94 -8.21 10.19 20.37
N GLY A 95 -7.81 11.42 20.00
CA GLY A 95 -7.17 12.39 20.90
C GLY A 95 -5.83 11.91 21.46
N SER A 96 -5.11 11.05 20.74
CA SER A 96 -4.03 10.23 21.30
C SER A 96 -2.92 9.93 20.29
N PRO A 97 -1.68 10.42 20.48
CA PRO A 97 -0.55 10.08 19.62
C PRO A 97 -0.06 8.64 19.82
N GLN A 98 -0.52 7.94 20.86
CA GLN A 98 -0.15 6.54 21.14
C GLN A 98 -0.50 5.61 19.97
N VAL A 99 -1.47 5.96 19.13
CA VAL A 99 -1.78 5.24 17.88
C VAL A 99 -0.53 5.10 16.98
N LEU A 100 0.41 6.05 17.04
CA LEU A 100 1.64 6.03 16.26
C LEU A 100 2.70 5.10 16.83
N THR A 101 2.64 4.75 18.12
CA THR A 101 3.69 4.00 18.82
C THR A 101 3.21 2.70 19.46
N ALA A 102 1.92 2.35 19.36
CA ALA A 102 1.31 1.22 20.05
C ALA A 102 2.02 -0.14 19.85
N ALA A 103 2.60 -0.39 18.67
CA ALA A 103 3.36 -1.62 18.43
C ALA A 103 4.63 -1.76 19.29
N TYR A 104 5.22 -0.63 19.70
CA TYR A 104 6.48 -0.61 20.44
C TYR A 104 6.28 -0.61 21.96
N THR A 105 5.07 -0.27 22.41
CA THR A 105 4.74 -0.12 23.83
C THR A 105 3.77 -1.18 24.35
N SER A 106 3.15 -1.96 23.46
CA SER A 106 2.28 -3.07 23.82
C SER A 106 2.94 -4.43 23.54
N GLY A 107 2.43 -5.48 24.19
CA GLY A 107 2.75 -6.88 23.82
C GLY A 107 2.11 -7.35 22.51
N GLU A 108 1.29 -6.51 21.84
CA GLU A 108 0.50 -6.87 20.67
C GLU A 108 1.12 -6.32 19.36
N PHE A 109 2.42 -6.57 19.16
CA PHE A 109 3.21 -6.01 18.05
C PHE A 109 2.53 -6.13 16.68
N PHE A 110 2.03 -7.32 16.32
CA PHE A 110 1.43 -7.58 15.01
C PHE A 110 0.06 -6.91 14.84
N ARG A 111 -0.75 -6.84 15.90
CA ARG A 111 -2.04 -6.14 15.88
C ARG A 111 -1.83 -4.65 15.61
N TYR A 112 -0.79 -4.05 16.21
CA TYR A 112 -0.41 -2.65 15.99
C TYR A 112 0.64 -2.45 14.90
N GLY A 113 0.89 -3.47 14.06
CA GLY A 113 1.95 -3.49 13.06
C GLY A 113 1.89 -2.37 12.00
N GLY A 114 0.81 -1.59 11.96
CA GLY A 114 0.68 -0.39 11.13
C GLY A 114 1.77 0.65 11.40
N SER A 115 2.18 0.85 12.65
CA SER A 115 3.26 1.78 13.01
C SER A 115 4.61 1.39 12.40
N PRO A 116 5.16 0.19 12.67
CA PRO A 116 6.40 -0.24 12.02
C PRO A 116 6.27 -0.39 10.50
N ALA A 117 5.09 -0.72 9.97
CA ALA A 117 4.85 -0.72 8.53
C ALA A 117 5.00 0.69 7.91
N LEU A 118 4.41 1.72 8.52
CA LEU A 118 4.52 3.09 8.04
C LEU A 118 5.97 3.58 8.08
N VAL A 119 6.70 3.30 9.17
CA VAL A 119 8.13 3.62 9.27
C VAL A 119 8.92 2.94 8.15
N ALA A 120 8.68 1.65 7.89
CA ALA A 120 9.34 0.92 6.81
C ALA A 120 9.02 1.51 5.42
N PHE A 121 7.77 1.93 5.16
CA PHE A 121 7.41 2.65 3.93
C PHE A 121 8.14 3.99 3.80
N MET A 122 8.22 4.77 4.88
CA MET A 122 8.92 6.06 4.88
C MET A 122 10.42 5.90 4.61
N LEU A 123 11.07 4.93 5.24
CA LEU A 123 12.49 4.62 4.99
C LEU A 123 12.71 4.14 3.55
N ALA A 124 11.82 3.31 3.03
CA ALA A 124 11.90 2.83 1.65
C ALA A 124 11.71 3.98 0.62
N ALA A 125 10.84 4.93 0.91
CA ALA A 125 10.62 6.14 0.11
C ALA A 125 11.84 7.08 0.16
N ALA A 126 12.39 7.32 1.36
CA ALA A 126 13.59 8.13 1.54
C ALA A 126 14.79 7.54 0.77
N ALA A 127 14.97 6.22 0.81
CA ALA A 127 15.99 5.54 0.02
C ALA A 127 15.80 5.75 -1.49
N ALA A 128 14.56 5.69 -1.99
CA ALA A 128 14.26 5.92 -3.41
C ALA A 128 14.52 7.37 -3.85
N LEU A 129 14.33 8.36 -2.95
CA LEU A 129 14.72 9.75 -3.18
C LEU A 129 16.25 9.91 -3.20
N ALA A 130 16.95 9.20 -2.32
CA ALA A 130 18.41 9.19 -2.26
C ALA A 130 19.09 8.30 -3.34
N ARG A 131 18.33 7.74 -4.29
CA ARG A 131 18.84 6.77 -5.28
C ARG A 131 20.05 7.25 -6.09
N ALA A 132 20.16 8.55 -6.33
CA ALA A 132 21.27 9.15 -7.07
C ALA A 132 22.57 9.19 -6.25
N ARG A 133 22.47 9.20 -4.91
CA ARG A 133 23.60 9.28 -3.98
C ARG A 133 24.07 7.91 -3.48
N TRP A 134 23.17 6.94 -3.38
CA TRP A 134 23.42 5.66 -2.67
C TRP A 134 23.60 4.44 -3.59
N ASN A 135 24.02 4.64 -4.85
CA ASN A 135 24.39 3.58 -5.80
C ASN A 135 23.41 2.39 -5.86
N LYS A 136 23.82 1.20 -5.40
CA LYS A 136 22.95 0.01 -5.33
C LYS A 136 22.31 -0.18 -3.96
N THR A 137 22.82 0.48 -2.92
CA THR A 137 22.39 0.35 -1.52
C THR A 137 20.94 0.78 -1.33
N TRP A 138 20.49 1.84 -2.02
CA TRP A 138 19.10 2.27 -1.96
C TRP A 138 18.12 1.15 -2.31
N ARG A 139 18.51 0.22 -3.20
CA ARG A 139 17.66 -0.90 -3.59
C ARG A 139 17.40 -1.80 -2.39
N TYR A 140 18.43 -2.18 -1.63
CA TYR A 140 18.25 -3.04 -0.45
C TYR A 140 17.33 -2.42 0.59
N ILE A 141 17.49 -1.12 0.86
CA ILE A 141 16.59 -0.40 1.77
C ILE A 141 15.18 -0.29 1.17
N HIS A 142 15.05 -0.11 -0.14
CA HIS A 142 13.75 -0.05 -0.81
C HIS A 142 12.98 -1.39 -0.77
N TRP A 143 13.64 -2.53 -0.51
CA TRP A 143 12.95 -3.80 -0.25
C TRP A 143 12.16 -3.80 1.06
N LEU A 144 12.37 -2.82 1.95
CA LEU A 144 11.51 -2.61 3.12
C LEU A 144 10.04 -2.44 2.75
N ASN A 145 9.69 -2.06 1.52
CA ASN A 145 8.30 -2.09 1.04
C ASN A 145 7.63 -3.46 1.19
N TYR A 146 8.37 -4.57 1.02
CA TYR A 146 7.81 -5.91 1.19
C TYR A 146 7.50 -6.20 2.67
N LEU A 147 8.43 -5.84 3.56
CA LEU A 147 8.21 -5.96 5.01
C LEU A 147 7.05 -5.08 5.46
N ALA A 148 7.00 -3.83 5.00
CA ALA A 148 5.92 -2.89 5.27
C ALA A 148 4.56 -3.43 4.80
N LEU A 149 4.51 -4.03 3.60
CA LEU A 149 3.30 -4.65 3.09
C LEU A 149 2.85 -5.82 3.97
N VAL A 150 3.77 -6.71 4.37
CA VAL A 150 3.44 -7.86 5.24
C VAL A 150 2.89 -7.37 6.59
N LEU A 151 3.59 -6.45 7.26
CA LEU A 151 3.14 -5.88 8.53
C LEU A 151 1.82 -5.13 8.40
N GLY A 152 1.65 -4.34 7.35
CA GLY A 152 0.40 -3.63 7.05
C GLY A 152 -0.77 -4.58 6.76
N THR A 153 -0.52 -5.70 6.09
CA THR A 153 -1.54 -6.74 5.82
C THR A 153 -1.97 -7.41 7.12
N ILE A 154 -1.02 -7.83 7.95
CA ILE A 154 -1.31 -8.46 9.25
C ILE A 154 -2.08 -7.48 10.14
N HIS A 155 -1.65 -6.22 10.21
CA HIS A 155 -2.35 -5.15 10.92
C HIS A 155 -3.79 -4.97 10.41
N ALA A 156 -3.99 -4.92 9.08
CA ALA A 156 -5.31 -4.77 8.49
C ALA A 156 -6.24 -5.96 8.80
N ILE A 157 -5.70 -7.17 8.91
CA ILE A 157 -6.48 -8.37 9.28
C ILE A 157 -6.80 -8.40 10.78
N LEU A 158 -5.82 -8.10 11.64
CA LEU A 158 -5.97 -8.25 13.10
C LEU A 158 -6.68 -7.06 13.77
N ALA A 159 -6.43 -5.85 13.29
CA ALA A 159 -6.97 -4.62 13.87
C ALA A 159 -8.06 -3.97 13.02
N GLY A 160 -8.17 -4.34 11.74
CA GLY A 160 -9.15 -3.75 10.83
C GLY A 160 -10.56 -4.20 11.15
N THR A 161 -11.41 -3.26 11.56
CA THR A 161 -12.85 -3.50 11.75
C THR A 161 -13.56 -3.85 10.43
N SER A 162 -12.98 -3.54 9.27
CA SER A 162 -13.52 -3.97 7.96
C SER A 162 -13.51 -5.49 7.80
N ALA A 163 -12.48 -6.16 8.31
CA ALA A 163 -12.40 -7.62 8.33
C ALA A 163 -13.42 -8.23 9.31
N ALA A 164 -13.73 -7.50 10.39
CA ALA A 164 -14.74 -7.91 11.36
C ALA A 164 -16.18 -7.76 10.84
N VAL A 165 -16.48 -6.67 10.12
CA VAL A 165 -17.84 -6.40 9.57
C VAL A 165 -18.11 -7.18 8.29
N LEU A 166 -17.08 -7.40 7.46
CA LEU A 166 -17.20 -8.14 6.20
C LEU A 166 -16.19 -9.29 6.21
N PRO A 167 -16.59 -10.53 6.60
CA PRO A 167 -15.66 -11.65 6.74
C PRO A 167 -14.82 -11.94 5.47
N GLY A 168 -15.36 -11.64 4.29
CA GLY A 168 -14.64 -11.75 3.02
C GLY A 168 -13.46 -10.80 2.86
N MET A 169 -13.43 -9.66 3.56
CA MET A 169 -12.33 -8.68 3.47
C MET A 169 -11.00 -9.23 3.99
N THR A 170 -11.03 -10.13 4.97
CA THR A 170 -9.83 -10.85 5.43
C THR A 170 -9.13 -11.56 4.28
N TRP A 171 -9.90 -12.28 3.46
CA TRP A 171 -9.38 -12.99 2.29
C TRP A 171 -8.88 -12.02 1.21
N VAL A 172 -9.59 -10.91 0.99
CA VAL A 172 -9.14 -9.86 0.07
C VAL A 172 -7.78 -9.32 0.49
N PHE A 173 -7.60 -8.98 1.78
CA PHE A 173 -6.32 -8.48 2.28
C PHE A 173 -5.21 -9.53 2.19
N ALA A 174 -5.49 -10.77 2.60
CA ALA A 174 -4.54 -11.87 2.55
C ALA A 174 -4.08 -12.14 1.11
N LEU A 175 -5.01 -12.28 0.17
CA LEU A 175 -4.69 -12.52 -1.25
C LEU A 175 -3.92 -11.34 -1.85
N ALA A 176 -4.30 -10.10 -1.54
CA ALA A 176 -3.59 -8.91 -2.01
C ALA A 176 -2.15 -8.83 -1.46
N GLY A 177 -1.97 -9.10 -0.17
CA GLY A 177 -0.66 -9.12 0.48
C GLY A 177 0.25 -10.22 -0.09
N VAL A 178 -0.29 -11.43 -0.23
CA VAL A 178 0.40 -12.58 -0.85
C VAL A 178 0.78 -12.25 -2.29
N ALA A 179 -0.14 -11.70 -3.09
CA ALA A 179 0.14 -11.30 -4.46
C ALA A 179 1.26 -10.24 -4.51
N GLY A 180 1.25 -9.24 -3.63
CA GLY A 180 2.30 -8.23 -3.55
C GLY A 180 3.69 -8.81 -3.28
N VAL A 181 3.79 -9.87 -2.47
CA VAL A 181 5.07 -10.52 -2.15
C VAL A 181 5.53 -11.49 -3.24
N ILE A 182 4.61 -12.28 -3.82
CA ILE A 182 4.95 -13.43 -4.67
C ILE A 182 5.09 -13.07 -6.16
N VAL A 183 4.35 -12.07 -6.65
CA VAL A 183 4.27 -11.79 -8.09
C VAL A 183 5.63 -11.41 -8.69
N TYR A 184 6.43 -10.60 -7.98
CA TYR A 184 7.77 -10.22 -8.43
C TYR A 184 8.72 -11.42 -8.57
N PRO A 185 8.96 -12.25 -7.53
CA PRO A 185 9.88 -13.39 -7.65
C PRO A 185 9.40 -14.42 -8.69
N VAL A 186 8.11 -14.76 -8.74
CA VAL A 186 7.58 -15.72 -9.72
C VAL A 186 7.83 -15.26 -11.14
N ARG A 187 7.55 -13.98 -11.43
CA ARG A 187 7.78 -13.44 -12.75
C ARG A 187 9.27 -13.44 -13.10
N ARG A 188 10.13 -13.08 -12.14
CA ARG A 188 11.57 -13.05 -12.37
C ARG A 188 12.12 -14.43 -12.70
N LEU A 189 11.60 -15.49 -12.07
CA LEU A 189 11.93 -16.88 -12.37
C LEU A 189 11.48 -17.27 -13.79
N ARG A 190 10.23 -16.99 -14.16
CA ARG A 190 9.71 -17.28 -15.52
C ARG A 190 10.53 -16.61 -16.62
N GLU A 191 10.93 -15.36 -16.43
CA GLU A 191 11.78 -14.63 -17.40
C GLU A 191 13.23 -15.16 -17.49
N ARG A 192 13.71 -15.90 -16.49
CA ARG A 192 15.02 -16.59 -16.55
C ARG A 192 14.89 -17.90 -17.32
N VAL A 193 13.86 -18.70 -17.02
CA VAL A 193 13.58 -19.96 -17.71
C VAL A 193 13.34 -19.73 -19.20
N SER A 194 12.61 -18.68 -19.58
CA SER A 194 12.33 -18.39 -21.01
C SER A 194 13.53 -17.86 -21.80
N ARG A 195 14.72 -17.72 -21.19
CA ARG A 195 15.94 -17.18 -21.82
C ARG A 195 17.11 -18.17 -21.82
N GLY A 196 16.98 -19.28 -21.09
CA GLY A 196 17.90 -20.42 -21.15
C GLY A 196 17.35 -21.44 -22.11
#